data_AF-A0A7W0VA30-F1
#
_entry.id   AF-A0A7W0VA30-F1
#
_cell.length_a   1.000
_cell.length_b   1.000
_cell.length_c   1.000
_cell.angle_alpha   90.00
_cell.angle_beta   90.00
_cell.angle_gamma   90.00
#
_symmetry.space_group_name_H-M   'P 1'
#
loop_
_entity.id
_entity.type
_entity.pdbx_description
1 polymer ?
#
loop_
_entity_poly.entity_id
_entity_poly.type
_entity_poly.pdbx_seq_one_letter_code
_entity_poly.pdbx_strand_id
1 'polypeptide(L)'
;MPGIDRWTHGQPAVLVANPTAGSGKAADWIRVARALLDEAEVPHRFVATEPDGKTVERVRELVDGDGARVLIYMGGDGTFAEVAKGLFASQHAGEVVMGMLPTGTANDQGKSFGLDSGPGSLERNVRVIAAGEVVGCDVGRLVIERRMKEIHRDLFFDSFSIGLGAASLETRNRDRERVGRIPGLGAFYRDQLVYAGAILQRLAESYVVDIKFDLEAVIDGVVHSFDNLLDVIVKNTKIFGGEWIFDSNTESDDGLFELVPVTGRRDFGAKMIGTLRRSPVGVEDLSLLGFSHDAPMTGAKFDLDVRATPLPAAQCDGEELPAGDRYRIEVVPRALRLIVPREHIDPANVDTSGPLPRQS
;
A
#
# COMPACT_ATOMS: atom_id res chain seq x y z
N MET A 1 -13.53 24.28 12.99
CA MET A 1 -13.24 22.97 13.61
C MET A 1 -11.78 22.99 14.01
N PRO A 2 -11.37 22.38 15.12
CA PRO A 2 -9.94 22.32 15.45
C PRO A 2 -9.24 21.56 14.32
N GLY A 3 -8.33 22.23 13.62
CA GLY A 3 -7.56 21.67 12.51
C GLY A 3 -6.50 20.70 13.01
N ILE A 4 -5.42 20.56 12.26
CA ILE A 4 -4.31 19.65 12.58
C ILE A 4 -3.74 19.82 14.01
N ASP A 5 -3.86 21.01 14.61
CA ASP A 5 -3.37 21.33 15.95
C ASP A 5 -3.88 20.42 17.06
N ARG A 6 -5.05 19.79 16.89
CA ARG A 6 -5.56 18.80 17.86
C ARG A 6 -4.67 17.56 17.99
N TRP A 7 -3.85 17.30 16.97
CA TRP A 7 -2.95 16.15 16.89
C TRP A 7 -1.49 16.51 17.14
N THR A 8 -1.10 17.77 16.99
CA THR A 8 0.31 18.19 17.10
C THR A 8 0.82 18.17 18.54
N HIS A 9 -0.06 18.32 19.52
CA HIS A 9 0.30 18.41 20.95
C HIS A 9 1.41 19.45 21.24
N GLY A 10 1.40 20.57 20.48
CA GLY A 10 2.40 21.64 20.60
C GLY A 10 3.77 21.33 19.97
N GLN A 11 3.91 20.19 19.29
CA GLN A 11 5.10 19.84 18.51
C GLN A 11 4.87 20.06 17.02
N PRO A 12 5.88 20.51 16.24
CA PRO A 12 5.72 20.64 14.80
C PRO A 12 5.52 19.26 14.14
N ALA A 13 4.70 19.22 13.09
CA ALA A 13 4.60 18.05 12.22
C ALA A 13 5.96 17.73 11.58
N VAL A 14 6.20 16.46 11.27
CA VAL A 14 7.45 16.02 10.63
C VAL A 14 7.18 15.59 9.20
N LEU A 15 7.65 16.38 8.24
CA LEU A 15 7.63 16.06 6.82
C LEU A 15 8.80 15.12 6.48
N VAL A 16 8.50 13.88 6.14
CA VAL A 16 9.47 12.84 5.75
C VAL A 16 9.42 12.63 4.24
N ALA A 17 10.54 12.85 3.55
CA ALA A 17 10.59 12.70 2.09
C ALA A 17 11.97 12.35 1.58
N ASN A 18 12.06 11.68 0.42
CA ASN A 18 13.33 11.44 -0.26
C ASN A 18 13.70 12.63 -1.17
N PRO A 19 14.71 13.47 -0.82
CA PRO A 19 15.08 14.62 -1.64
C PRO A 19 15.71 14.25 -2.99
N THR A 20 16.17 13.01 -3.15
CA THR A 20 16.86 12.53 -4.36
C THR A 20 15.94 11.81 -5.34
N ALA A 21 14.66 11.61 -4.99
CA ALA A 21 13.70 10.94 -5.86
C ALA A 21 13.39 11.73 -7.15
N GLY A 22 12.93 11.04 -8.20
CA GLY A 22 12.38 11.69 -9.40
C GLY A 22 13.38 12.52 -10.22
N SER A 23 14.64 12.07 -10.32
CA SER A 23 15.70 12.73 -11.11
C SER A 23 15.97 14.19 -10.70
N GLY A 24 15.91 14.49 -9.40
CA GLY A 24 16.23 15.81 -8.84
C GLY A 24 15.05 16.76 -8.69
N LYS A 25 13.85 16.40 -9.18
CA LYS A 25 12.63 17.21 -8.99
C LYS A 25 12.10 17.16 -7.56
N ALA A 26 12.38 16.10 -6.81
CA ALA A 26 11.83 15.92 -5.46
C ALA A 26 12.20 17.06 -4.50
N ALA A 27 13.41 17.60 -4.58
CA ALA A 27 13.82 18.75 -3.77
C ALA A 27 12.93 19.99 -4.03
N ASP A 28 12.59 20.26 -5.29
CA ASP A 28 11.70 21.38 -5.65
C ASP A 28 10.29 21.14 -5.10
N TRP A 29 9.76 19.93 -5.26
CA TRP A 29 8.46 19.54 -4.72
C TRP A 29 8.42 19.66 -3.18
N ILE A 30 9.48 19.25 -2.48
CA ILE A 30 9.60 19.42 -1.03
C ILE A 30 9.58 20.91 -0.66
N ARG A 31 10.31 21.77 -1.37
CA ARG A 31 10.27 23.22 -1.12
C ARG A 31 8.86 23.79 -1.29
N VAL A 32 8.16 23.39 -2.35
CA VAL A 32 6.77 23.83 -2.60
C VAL A 32 5.84 23.31 -1.50
N ALA A 33 5.95 22.04 -1.12
CA ALA A 33 5.14 21.45 -0.06
C ALA A 33 5.31 22.19 1.28
N ARG A 34 6.55 22.55 1.62
CA ARG A 34 6.86 23.33 2.83
C ARG A 34 6.26 24.73 2.78
N ALA A 35 6.40 25.44 1.66
CA ALA A 35 5.79 26.76 1.49
C ALA A 35 4.26 26.70 1.64
N LEU A 36 3.63 25.67 1.06
CA LEU A 36 2.19 25.46 1.21
C LEU A 36 1.77 25.12 2.65
N LEU A 37 2.58 24.33 3.37
CA LEU A 37 2.36 24.05 4.79
C LEU A 37 2.50 25.32 5.64
N ASP A 38 3.47 26.18 5.33
CA ASP A 38 3.63 27.49 5.98
C ASP A 38 2.41 28.39 5.71
N GLU A 39 1.95 28.47 4.44
CA GLU A 39 0.75 29.22 4.05
C GLU A 39 -0.53 28.71 4.72
N ALA A 40 -0.61 27.39 4.96
CA ALA A 40 -1.71 26.75 5.66
C ALA A 40 -1.56 26.79 7.19
N GLU A 41 -0.57 27.51 7.71
CA GLU A 41 -0.28 27.65 9.15
C GLU A 41 -0.05 26.32 9.86
N VAL A 42 0.60 25.35 9.19
CA VAL A 42 0.96 24.04 9.76
C VAL A 42 2.43 24.05 10.20
N PRO A 43 2.73 24.18 11.51
CA PRO A 43 4.11 24.16 11.98
C PRO A 43 4.77 22.83 11.64
N HIS A 44 5.90 22.86 10.93
CA HIS A 44 6.52 21.65 10.44
C HIS A 44 8.05 21.73 10.40
N ARG A 45 8.69 20.56 10.41
CA ARG A 45 10.11 20.40 10.11
C ARG A 45 10.32 19.31 9.06
N PHE A 46 11.39 19.42 8.30
CA PHE A 46 11.74 18.45 7.26
C PHE A 46 12.78 17.45 7.75
N VAL A 47 12.57 16.18 7.45
CA VAL A 47 13.52 15.08 7.65
C VAL A 47 13.63 14.29 6.34
N ALA A 48 14.85 14.10 5.86
CA ALA A 48 15.09 13.28 4.68
C ALA A 48 14.95 11.79 5.03
N THR A 49 14.41 10.99 4.10
CA THR A 49 14.50 9.53 4.18
C THR A 49 15.96 9.08 4.09
N GLU A 50 16.28 7.96 4.73
CA GLU A 50 17.62 7.38 4.71
C GLU A 50 17.63 6.04 3.97
N PRO A 51 18.70 5.73 3.21
CA PRO A 51 18.79 4.47 2.47
C PRO A 51 18.88 3.27 3.41
N ASP A 52 18.77 2.06 2.84
CA ASP A 52 18.97 0.78 3.51
C ASP A 52 18.04 0.57 4.73
N GLY A 53 16.80 1.09 4.65
CA GLY A 53 15.77 0.93 5.69
C GLY A 53 15.97 1.79 6.94
N LYS A 54 17.00 2.66 6.97
CA LYS A 54 17.28 3.51 8.15
C LYS A 54 16.20 4.56 8.42
N THR A 55 15.36 4.89 7.42
CA THR A 55 14.16 5.71 7.63
C THR A 55 13.28 5.16 8.76
N VAL A 56 13.15 3.84 8.88
CA VAL A 56 12.32 3.19 9.90
C VAL A 56 12.81 3.54 11.31
N GLU A 57 14.10 3.38 11.57
CA GLU A 57 14.70 3.72 12.87
C GLU A 57 14.62 5.23 13.13
N ARG A 58 14.88 6.05 12.10
CA ARG A 58 14.78 7.50 12.22
C ARG A 58 13.37 7.94 12.59
N VAL A 59 12.33 7.37 11.98
CA VAL A 59 10.93 7.68 12.31
C VAL A 59 10.60 7.26 13.74
N ARG A 60 11.05 6.09 14.20
CA ARG A 60 10.89 5.69 15.61
C ARG A 60 11.48 6.74 16.56
N GLU A 61 12.71 7.19 16.31
CA GLU A 61 13.37 8.22 17.13
C GLU A 61 12.61 9.55 17.15
N LEU A 62 12.06 9.97 16.01
CA LEU A 62 11.26 11.20 15.92
C LEU A 62 10.01 11.12 16.80
N VAL A 63 9.38 9.94 16.90
CA VAL A 63 8.16 9.73 17.69
C VAL A 63 8.49 9.57 19.18
N ASP A 64 9.44 8.69 19.52
CA ASP A 64 9.76 8.34 20.91
C ASP A 64 10.69 9.36 21.58
N GLY A 65 11.67 9.90 20.85
CA GLY A 65 12.65 10.85 21.36
C GLY A 65 12.19 12.29 21.23
N ASP A 66 11.83 12.71 20.02
CA ASP A 66 11.46 14.11 19.75
C ASP A 66 9.99 14.42 20.06
N GLY A 67 9.18 13.40 20.36
CA GLY A 67 7.76 13.58 20.72
C GLY A 67 6.85 13.92 19.54
N ALA A 68 7.24 13.60 18.29
CA ALA A 68 6.40 13.86 17.13
C ALA A 68 5.07 13.08 17.22
N ARG A 69 3.96 13.74 16.92
CA ARG A 69 2.60 13.16 16.90
C ARG A 69 1.88 13.31 15.57
N VAL A 70 2.47 14.08 14.65
CA VAL A 70 2.02 14.18 13.26
C VAL A 70 3.21 13.90 12.35
N LEU A 71 3.12 12.82 11.57
CA LEU A 71 4.08 12.49 10.51
C LEU A 71 3.43 12.78 9.17
N ILE A 72 4.09 13.49 8.28
CA ILE A 72 3.61 13.74 6.91
C ILE A 72 4.62 13.07 5.99
N TYR A 73 4.24 12.01 5.28
CA TYR A 73 5.13 11.46 4.26
C TYR A 73 4.90 12.16 2.92
N MET A 74 5.98 12.37 2.17
CA MET A 74 5.93 12.85 0.80
C MET A 74 6.75 11.92 -0.09
N GLY A 75 6.05 11.10 -0.86
CA GLY A 75 6.66 10.03 -1.65
C GLY A 75 5.64 9.12 -2.30
N GLY A 76 6.09 7.92 -2.68
CA GLY A 76 5.21 6.83 -3.11
C GLY A 76 4.96 5.81 -2.00
N ASP A 77 4.45 4.65 -2.38
CA ASP A 77 4.02 3.59 -1.44
C ASP A 77 5.19 3.07 -0.57
N GLY A 78 6.42 3.00 -1.10
CA GLY A 78 7.59 2.63 -0.31
C GLY A 78 7.93 3.64 0.80
N THR A 79 7.80 4.95 0.54
CA THR A 79 8.00 5.98 1.58
C THR A 79 6.92 5.88 2.65
N PHE A 80 5.67 5.62 2.25
CA PHE A 80 4.60 5.34 3.19
C PHE A 80 4.94 4.12 4.07
N ALA A 81 5.36 3.02 3.46
CA ALA A 81 5.68 1.78 4.17
C ALA A 81 6.83 1.97 5.18
N GLU A 82 7.90 2.68 4.81
CA GLU A 82 9.01 2.99 5.74
C GLU A 82 8.54 3.82 6.94
N VAL A 83 7.74 4.87 6.70
CA VAL A 83 7.25 5.73 7.78
C VAL A 83 6.26 4.96 8.68
N ALA A 84 5.38 4.15 8.09
CA ALA A 84 4.44 3.34 8.85
C ALA A 84 5.17 2.24 9.67
N LYS A 85 6.13 1.50 9.09
CA LYS A 85 6.95 0.53 9.84
C LYS A 85 7.72 1.21 10.98
N GLY A 86 8.27 2.41 10.75
CA GLY A 86 8.94 3.20 11.78
C GLY A 86 8.01 3.62 12.91
N LEU A 87 6.76 3.97 12.59
CA LEU A 87 5.73 4.24 13.56
C LEU A 87 5.39 3.00 14.41
N PHE A 88 5.22 1.83 13.78
CA PHE A 88 4.94 0.58 14.49
C PHE A 88 6.11 0.08 15.34
N ALA A 89 7.33 0.54 15.06
CA ALA A 89 8.49 0.29 15.91
C ALA A 89 8.54 1.19 17.17
N SER A 90 7.67 2.20 17.27
CA SER A 90 7.57 3.13 18.41
C SER A 90 6.56 2.65 19.46
N GLN A 91 6.82 2.97 20.72
CA GLN A 91 5.89 2.71 21.83
C GLN A 91 4.67 3.65 21.85
N HIS A 92 4.71 4.74 21.08
CA HIS A 92 3.66 5.76 21.01
C HIS A 92 2.89 5.70 19.68
N ALA A 93 2.92 4.57 18.97
CA ALA A 93 2.29 4.41 17.67
C ALA A 93 0.83 4.89 17.64
N GLY A 94 0.04 4.50 18.64
CA GLY A 94 -1.36 4.88 18.81
C GLY A 94 -1.62 6.34 19.17
N GLU A 95 -0.57 7.16 19.36
CA GLU A 95 -0.67 8.61 19.59
C GLU A 95 -0.35 9.43 18.33
N VAL A 96 0.20 8.82 17.28
CA VAL A 96 0.56 9.51 16.03
C VAL A 96 -0.53 9.40 14.96
N VAL A 97 -0.70 10.46 14.17
CA VAL A 97 -1.48 10.46 12.93
C VAL A 97 -0.59 10.75 11.73
N MET A 98 -0.94 10.20 10.57
CA MET A 98 -0.14 10.30 9.36
C MET A 98 -0.85 11.10 8.26
N GLY A 99 -0.23 12.20 7.83
CA GLY A 99 -0.60 12.93 6.62
C GLY A 99 0.13 12.41 5.38
N MET A 100 -0.46 12.62 4.21
CA MET A 100 0.06 12.05 2.96
C MET A 100 0.17 13.11 1.87
N LEU A 101 1.34 13.17 1.23
CA LEU A 101 1.59 13.97 0.03
C LEU A 101 2.09 13.04 -1.09
N PRO A 102 1.18 12.34 -1.79
CA PRO A 102 1.56 11.36 -2.80
C PRO A 102 2.29 11.99 -3.99
N THR A 103 3.46 11.46 -4.31
CA THR A 103 4.33 11.93 -5.41
C THR A 103 5.00 10.78 -6.17
N GLY A 104 4.71 9.53 -5.81
CA GLY A 104 5.17 8.34 -6.50
C GLY A 104 4.38 8.03 -7.78
N THR A 105 4.57 6.84 -8.33
CA THR A 105 3.94 6.41 -9.59
C THR A 105 2.58 5.75 -9.38
N ALA A 106 2.48 4.77 -8.48
CA ALA A 106 1.24 4.04 -8.21
C ALA A 106 0.37 4.81 -7.22
N ASN A 107 0.92 5.11 -6.03
CA ASN A 107 0.30 5.89 -4.95
C ASN A 107 -1.01 5.23 -4.49
N ASP A 108 -0.98 3.91 -4.29
CA ASP A 108 -2.13 3.10 -3.92
C ASP A 108 -2.74 3.62 -2.63
N GLN A 109 -1.91 3.89 -1.62
CA GLN A 109 -2.38 4.42 -0.33
C GLN A 109 -3.03 5.78 -0.48
N GLY A 110 -2.35 6.73 -1.13
CA GLY A 110 -2.92 8.07 -1.35
C GLY A 110 -4.27 8.00 -2.05
N LYS A 111 -4.36 7.25 -3.16
CA LYS A 111 -5.58 7.13 -3.97
C LYS A 111 -6.71 6.40 -3.23
N SER A 112 -6.40 5.37 -2.44
CA SER A 112 -7.37 4.65 -1.62
C SER A 112 -8.04 5.55 -0.58
N PHE A 113 -7.32 6.57 -0.11
CA PHE A 113 -7.81 7.53 0.90
C PHE A 113 -8.15 8.92 0.30
N GLY A 114 -8.43 9.00 -0.99
CA GLY A 114 -8.97 10.22 -1.62
C GLY A 114 -7.94 11.32 -1.90
N LEU A 115 -6.66 10.97 -1.91
CA LEU A 115 -5.56 11.87 -2.21
C LEU A 115 -4.97 11.55 -3.58
N ASP A 116 -4.79 12.59 -4.38
CA ASP A 116 -4.24 12.45 -5.73
C ASP A 116 -2.80 12.95 -5.81
N SER A 117 -2.09 12.50 -6.83
CA SER A 117 -0.78 13.03 -7.23
C SER A 117 -0.92 13.81 -8.54
N GLY A 118 -0.16 14.89 -8.71
CA GLY A 118 -0.10 15.64 -9.97
C GLY A 118 -0.27 17.15 -9.82
N PRO A 119 -0.35 17.89 -10.93
CA PRO A 119 -0.48 19.34 -10.93
C PRO A 119 -1.74 19.80 -10.19
N GLY A 120 -1.59 20.62 -9.15
CA GLY A 120 -2.69 21.15 -8.33
C GLY A 120 -3.10 20.26 -7.13
N SER A 121 -2.76 18.97 -7.14
CA SER A 121 -3.14 18.06 -6.04
C SER A 121 -2.37 18.34 -4.75
N LEU A 122 -1.13 18.81 -4.83
CA LEU A 122 -0.30 19.08 -3.65
C LEU A 122 -0.95 20.11 -2.71
N GLU A 123 -1.44 21.22 -3.26
CA GLU A 123 -2.12 22.26 -2.49
C GLU A 123 -3.42 21.74 -1.85
N ARG A 124 -4.21 20.95 -2.59
CA ARG A 124 -5.39 20.27 -2.04
C ARG A 124 -5.01 19.35 -0.89
N ASN A 125 -3.97 18.53 -1.05
CA ASN A 125 -3.56 17.57 -0.04
C ASN A 125 -3.01 18.25 1.21
N VAL A 126 -2.32 19.40 1.08
CA VAL A 126 -1.94 20.25 2.21
C VAL A 126 -3.16 20.79 2.94
N ARG A 127 -4.20 21.23 2.24
CA ARG A 127 -5.47 21.65 2.86
C ARG A 127 -6.16 20.51 3.62
N VAL A 128 -6.09 19.28 3.11
CA VAL A 128 -6.56 18.08 3.82
C VAL A 128 -5.76 17.85 5.10
N ILE A 129 -4.43 17.93 5.03
CA ILE A 129 -3.55 17.82 6.19
C ILE A 129 -3.90 18.88 7.24
N ALA A 130 -4.06 20.15 6.84
CA ALA A 130 -4.41 21.25 7.73
C ALA A 130 -5.79 21.06 8.40
N ALA A 131 -6.76 20.48 7.69
CA ALA A 131 -8.06 20.12 8.26
C ALA A 131 -7.94 19.01 9.32
N GLY A 132 -7.00 18.07 9.15
CA GLY A 132 -6.61 17.09 10.16
C GLY A 132 -7.69 16.07 10.49
N GLU A 133 -8.59 15.76 9.56
CA GLU A 133 -9.62 14.72 9.72
C GLU A 133 -9.00 13.34 9.58
N VAL A 134 -9.33 12.41 10.49
CA VAL A 134 -8.60 11.15 10.64
C VAL A 134 -9.54 9.95 10.54
N VAL A 135 -9.07 8.91 9.86
CA VAL A 135 -9.69 7.57 9.82
C VAL A 135 -8.67 6.51 10.27
N GLY A 136 -9.19 5.37 10.71
CA GLY A 136 -8.39 4.19 10.96
C GLY A 136 -7.94 3.54 9.64
N CYS A 137 -6.89 2.74 9.72
CA CYS A 137 -6.46 1.84 8.67
C CYS A 137 -5.91 0.58 9.33
N ASP A 138 -6.39 -0.57 8.86
CA ASP A 138 -5.98 -1.88 9.28
C ASP A 138 -4.57 -2.18 8.78
N VAL A 139 -3.85 -3.01 9.52
CA VAL A 139 -2.47 -3.38 9.20
C VAL A 139 -2.33 -4.89 9.22
N GLY A 140 -1.62 -5.46 8.25
CA GLY A 140 -1.38 -6.89 8.18
C GLY A 140 -0.11 -7.27 8.92
N ARG A 141 -0.21 -8.18 9.89
CA ARG A 141 0.95 -8.89 10.45
C ARG A 141 1.20 -10.15 9.65
N LEU A 142 2.36 -10.25 9.02
CA LEU A 142 2.75 -11.39 8.20
C LEU A 142 3.86 -12.20 8.88
N VAL A 143 3.71 -13.52 8.88
CA VAL A 143 4.77 -14.47 9.22
C VAL A 143 4.91 -15.48 8.07
N ILE A 144 6.13 -15.65 7.57
CA ILE A 144 6.45 -16.61 6.51
C ILE A 144 7.22 -17.77 7.13
N GLU A 145 6.76 -18.99 6.84
CA GLU A 145 7.41 -20.22 7.26
C GLU A 145 7.89 -21.04 6.05
N ARG A 146 8.98 -21.76 6.26
CA ARG A 146 9.48 -22.77 5.34
C ARG A 146 9.90 -24.01 6.12
N ARG A 147 9.31 -25.16 5.80
CA ARG A 147 9.56 -26.43 6.50
C ARG A 147 9.39 -26.29 8.02
N MET A 148 8.27 -25.72 8.45
CA MET A 148 7.91 -25.50 9.87
C MET A 148 8.85 -24.55 10.63
N LYS A 149 9.68 -23.77 9.93
CA LYS A 149 10.53 -22.74 10.55
C LYS A 149 10.11 -21.39 10.03
N GLU A 150 9.94 -20.45 10.95
CA GLU A 150 9.82 -19.04 10.60
C GLU A 150 11.09 -18.56 9.91
N ILE A 151 10.93 -17.95 8.74
CA ILE A 151 12.02 -17.39 7.94
C ILE A 151 11.91 -15.88 7.75
N HIS A 152 10.72 -15.30 7.98
CA HIS A 152 10.49 -13.86 7.84
C HIS A 152 9.27 -13.42 8.66
N ARG A 153 9.29 -12.17 9.12
CA ARG A 153 8.13 -11.45 9.65
C ARG A 153 8.11 -10.04 9.07
N ASP A 154 6.93 -9.55 8.75
CA ASP A 154 6.76 -8.19 8.26
C ASP A 154 5.40 -7.59 8.62
N LEU A 155 5.27 -6.30 8.33
CA LEU A 155 4.00 -5.60 8.27
C LEU A 155 3.72 -5.23 6.82
N PHE A 156 2.45 -5.32 6.43
CA PHE A 156 1.96 -4.75 5.18
C PHE A 156 0.73 -3.90 5.43
N PHE A 157 0.50 -2.93 4.56
CA PHE A 157 -0.52 -1.91 4.73
C PHE A 157 -1.45 -1.81 3.54
N ASP A 158 -1.05 -2.31 2.38
CA ASP A 158 -1.81 -2.25 1.15
C ASP A 158 -2.20 -3.66 0.67
N SER A 159 -1.19 -4.50 0.45
CA SER A 159 -1.38 -5.81 -0.15
C SER A 159 -0.23 -6.78 0.13
N PHE A 160 -0.56 -8.06 0.15
CA PHE A 160 0.37 -9.17 0.12
C PHE A 160 0.01 -10.09 -1.05
N SER A 161 0.98 -10.67 -1.75
CA SER A 161 0.67 -11.64 -2.81
C SER A 161 1.71 -12.74 -2.97
N ILE A 162 1.27 -13.90 -3.49
CA ILE A 162 2.09 -15.08 -3.78
C ILE A 162 1.85 -15.50 -5.22
N GLY A 163 2.91 -15.60 -6.02
CA GLY A 163 2.83 -16.01 -7.43
C GLY A 163 3.21 -14.88 -8.39
N LEU A 164 2.34 -14.63 -9.37
CA LEU A 164 2.62 -13.74 -10.50
C LEU A 164 3.03 -12.33 -10.07
N GLY A 165 2.29 -11.67 -9.18
CA GLY A 165 2.58 -10.31 -8.73
C GLY A 165 4.00 -10.15 -8.17
N ALA A 166 4.48 -11.16 -7.44
CA ALA A 166 5.83 -11.18 -6.86
C ALA A 166 6.91 -11.50 -7.91
N ALA A 167 6.67 -12.47 -8.79
CA ALA A 167 7.61 -12.84 -9.86
C ALA A 167 7.82 -11.70 -10.89
N SER A 168 6.78 -10.89 -11.13
CA SER A 168 6.88 -9.66 -11.91
C SER A 168 7.82 -8.63 -11.27
N LEU A 169 7.82 -8.50 -9.94
CA LEU A 169 8.72 -7.58 -9.23
C LEU A 169 10.18 -8.04 -9.32
N GLU A 170 10.44 -9.33 -9.11
CA GLU A 170 11.77 -9.92 -9.23
C GLU A 170 12.36 -9.67 -10.64
N THR A 171 11.54 -9.87 -11.67
CA THR A 171 11.92 -9.61 -13.08
C THR A 171 12.21 -8.13 -13.31
N ARG A 172 11.33 -7.23 -12.84
CA ARG A 172 11.50 -5.78 -12.97
C ARG A 172 12.75 -5.27 -12.25
N ASN A 173 13.08 -5.81 -11.08
CA ASN A 173 14.26 -5.43 -10.31
C ASN A 173 15.54 -5.86 -11.04
N ARG A 174 15.61 -7.11 -11.52
CA ARG A 174 16.73 -7.59 -12.36
C ARG A 174 16.88 -6.76 -13.64
N ASP A 175 15.77 -6.39 -14.27
CA ASP A 175 15.79 -5.56 -15.47
C ASP A 175 16.23 -4.13 -15.16
N ARG A 176 15.79 -3.51 -14.05
CA ARG A 176 16.31 -2.21 -13.59
C ARG A 176 17.81 -2.25 -13.34
N GLU A 177 18.33 -3.30 -12.72
CA GLU A 177 19.78 -3.47 -12.49
C GLU A 177 20.57 -3.57 -13.81
N ARG A 178 19.99 -4.20 -14.84
CA ARG A 178 20.59 -4.33 -16.18
C ARG A 178 20.46 -3.04 -17.00
N VAL A 179 19.29 -2.43 -16.99
CA VAL A 179 18.93 -1.22 -17.76
C VAL A 179 19.52 0.05 -17.15
N GLY A 180 19.79 0.07 -15.85
CA GLY A 180 20.53 1.15 -15.18
C GLY A 180 21.94 1.41 -15.74
N ARG A 181 22.45 0.52 -16.61
CA ARG A 181 23.71 0.66 -17.35
C ARG A 181 23.58 1.30 -18.73
N ILE A 182 22.36 1.59 -19.19
CA ILE A 182 22.09 2.11 -20.55
C ILE A 182 21.52 3.53 -20.44
N PRO A 183 22.28 4.57 -20.84
CA PRO A 183 21.80 5.96 -20.80
C PRO A 183 20.60 6.17 -21.72
N GLY A 184 19.52 6.78 -21.20
CA GLY A 184 18.42 7.34 -22.01
C GLY A 184 17.14 6.51 -22.13
N LEU A 185 17.09 5.27 -21.63
CA LEU A 185 15.89 4.41 -21.77
C LEU A 185 14.79 4.67 -20.73
N GLY A 186 15.12 5.33 -19.62
CA GLY A 186 14.16 5.64 -18.54
C GLY A 186 13.17 6.76 -18.84
N ALA A 187 13.26 7.41 -20.01
CA ALA A 187 12.47 8.59 -20.37
C ALA A 187 11.23 8.29 -21.23
N PHE A 188 10.96 7.02 -21.53
CA PHE A 188 9.92 6.64 -22.51
C PHE A 188 8.62 6.15 -21.86
N TYR A 189 7.97 7.00 -21.07
CA TYR A 189 6.55 6.82 -20.72
C TYR A 189 5.87 8.18 -20.63
N ARG A 190 5.08 8.52 -21.66
CA ARG A 190 4.19 9.69 -21.69
C ARG A 190 2.79 9.27 -22.20
N ASP A 191 1.81 9.99 -21.68
CA ASP A 191 0.42 9.57 -21.43
C ASP A 191 -0.49 9.20 -22.62
N GLN A 192 -1.61 8.58 -22.24
CA GLN A 192 -2.65 7.84 -22.98
C GLN A 192 -2.31 6.42 -23.43
N LEU A 193 -1.03 6.12 -23.70
CA LEU A 193 -0.52 4.76 -23.89
C LEU A 193 -0.14 4.06 -22.57
N VAL A 194 -0.18 4.78 -21.45
CA VAL A 194 0.26 4.28 -20.13
C VAL A 194 -0.69 3.22 -19.57
N TYR A 195 -2.01 3.37 -19.75
CA TYR A 195 -2.99 2.38 -19.25
C TYR A 195 -2.99 1.09 -20.06
N ALA A 196 -3.08 1.22 -21.39
CA ALA A 196 -2.96 0.08 -22.29
C ALA A 196 -1.58 -0.58 -22.17
N GLY A 197 -0.51 0.23 -22.01
CA GLY A 197 0.85 -0.23 -21.76
C GLY A 197 1.01 -0.96 -20.43
N ALA A 198 0.42 -0.48 -19.34
CA ALA A 198 0.45 -1.13 -18.04
C ALA A 198 -0.31 -2.46 -18.07
N ILE A 199 -1.49 -2.50 -18.70
CA ILE A 199 -2.25 -3.74 -18.89
C ILE A 199 -1.46 -4.72 -19.78
N LEU A 200 -0.96 -4.26 -20.93
CA LEU A 200 -0.16 -5.09 -21.86
C LEU A 200 1.12 -5.59 -21.22
N GLN A 201 1.80 -4.77 -20.42
CA GLN A 201 3.00 -5.15 -19.68
C GLN A 201 2.66 -6.24 -18.65
N ARG A 202 1.64 -6.04 -17.81
CA ARG A 202 1.23 -7.04 -16.81
C ARG A 202 0.78 -8.35 -17.46
N LEU A 203 0.05 -8.25 -18.58
CA LEU A 203 -0.31 -9.42 -19.39
C LEU A 203 0.94 -10.10 -19.94
N ALA A 204 1.87 -9.37 -20.56
CA ALA A 204 3.12 -9.94 -21.08
C ALA A 204 3.96 -10.60 -19.97
N GLU A 205 4.08 -9.97 -18.80
CA GLU A 205 4.73 -10.55 -17.61
C GLU A 205 4.08 -11.87 -17.22
N SER A 206 2.75 -11.99 -17.29
CA SER A 206 2.04 -13.25 -17.03
C SER A 206 2.37 -14.38 -18.00
N TYR A 207 2.86 -14.06 -19.21
CA TYR A 207 3.34 -15.05 -20.18
C TYR A 207 4.83 -15.38 -20.03
N VAL A 208 5.59 -14.53 -19.33
CA VAL A 208 7.01 -14.78 -19.00
C VAL A 208 7.14 -15.60 -17.71
N VAL A 209 6.23 -15.39 -16.76
CA VAL A 209 6.15 -16.15 -15.51
C VAL A 209 5.24 -17.37 -15.70
N ASP A 210 5.82 -18.57 -15.63
CA ASP A 210 5.10 -19.84 -15.74
C ASP A 210 5.13 -20.61 -14.41
N ILE A 211 4.74 -19.93 -13.33
CA ILE A 211 4.63 -20.52 -11.99
C ILE A 211 3.17 -20.83 -11.72
N LYS A 212 2.91 -22.07 -11.30
CA LYS A 212 1.62 -22.57 -10.86
C LYS A 212 1.77 -23.24 -9.51
N PHE A 213 0.81 -23.02 -8.62
CA PHE A 213 0.84 -23.57 -7.27
C PHE A 213 -0.56 -23.92 -6.79
N ASP A 214 -0.63 -24.90 -5.89
CA ASP A 214 -1.86 -25.22 -5.17
C ASP A 214 -1.82 -24.52 -3.80
N LEU A 215 -2.99 -24.10 -3.33
CA LEU A 215 -3.15 -23.36 -2.07
C LEU A 215 -4.26 -23.99 -1.24
N GLU A 216 -3.95 -24.32 0.01
CA GLU A 216 -4.95 -24.52 1.05
C GLU A 216 -4.98 -23.27 1.93
N ALA A 217 -6.11 -22.58 1.95
CA ALA A 217 -6.29 -21.35 2.74
C ALA A 217 -7.30 -21.60 3.85
N VAL A 218 -6.90 -21.39 5.10
CA VAL A 218 -7.80 -21.36 6.25
C VAL A 218 -8.07 -19.89 6.59
N ILE A 219 -9.30 -19.44 6.34
CA ILE A 219 -9.75 -18.07 6.56
C ILE A 219 -10.76 -18.08 7.69
N ASP A 220 -10.41 -17.49 8.84
CA ASP A 220 -11.23 -17.49 10.06
C ASP A 220 -11.78 -18.89 10.44
N GLY A 221 -10.98 -19.93 10.20
CA GLY A 221 -11.31 -21.33 10.49
C GLY A 221 -12.07 -22.06 9.39
N VAL A 222 -12.43 -21.39 8.30
CA VAL A 222 -13.05 -22.01 7.11
C VAL A 222 -11.95 -22.40 6.13
N VAL A 223 -11.99 -23.65 5.66
CA VAL A 223 -10.98 -24.18 4.72
C VAL A 223 -11.44 -23.96 3.28
N HIS A 224 -10.55 -23.40 2.48
CA HIS A 224 -10.68 -23.19 1.05
C HIS A 224 -9.52 -23.87 0.32
N SER A 225 -9.80 -24.54 -0.80
CA SER A 225 -8.78 -25.24 -1.59
C SER A 225 -8.79 -24.70 -3.01
N PHE A 226 -7.60 -24.38 -3.51
CA PHE A 226 -7.38 -23.89 -4.86
C PHE A 226 -6.27 -24.71 -5.52
N ASP A 227 -6.55 -25.18 -6.73
CA ASP A 227 -5.58 -25.89 -7.54
C ASP A 227 -5.09 -24.99 -8.67
N ASN A 228 -3.81 -25.10 -9.02
CA ASN A 228 -3.23 -24.48 -10.21
C ASN A 228 -3.39 -22.94 -10.27
N LEU A 229 -3.25 -22.25 -9.14
CA LEU A 229 -3.24 -20.78 -9.07
C LEU A 229 -2.05 -20.18 -9.81
N LEU A 230 -2.28 -19.03 -10.43
CA LEU A 230 -1.26 -18.14 -11.00
C LEU A 230 -0.82 -17.08 -9.99
N ASP A 231 -1.77 -16.57 -9.19
CA ASP A 231 -1.53 -15.58 -8.15
C ASP A 231 -2.58 -15.74 -7.04
N VAL A 232 -2.25 -15.27 -5.84
CA VAL A 232 -3.22 -14.98 -4.79
C VAL A 232 -2.84 -13.66 -4.15
N ILE A 233 -3.81 -12.77 -3.99
CA ILE A 233 -3.59 -11.43 -3.44
C ILE A 233 -4.46 -11.31 -2.19
N VAL A 234 -3.86 -10.92 -1.06
CA VAL A 234 -4.58 -10.49 0.14
C VAL A 234 -4.52 -8.97 0.18
N LYS A 235 -5.68 -8.32 0.15
CA LYS A 235 -5.83 -6.86 -0.03
C LYS A 235 -6.43 -6.22 1.21
N ASN A 236 -5.91 -5.04 1.55
CA ASN A 236 -6.47 -4.16 2.58
C ASN A 236 -7.12 -2.91 1.97
N THR A 237 -6.38 -2.13 1.17
CA THR A 237 -6.93 -0.88 0.63
C THR A 237 -7.58 -1.08 -0.74
N LYS A 238 -8.46 -0.14 -1.13
CA LYS A 238 -9.29 -0.28 -2.34
C LYS A 238 -8.48 -0.31 -3.65
N ILE A 239 -7.41 0.47 -3.74
CA ILE A 239 -6.61 0.61 -4.95
C ILE A 239 -5.46 -0.39 -4.92
N PHE A 240 -5.27 -1.09 -6.04
CA PHE A 240 -4.12 -1.92 -6.32
C PHE A 240 -3.43 -1.44 -7.60
N GLY A 241 -2.10 -1.34 -7.58
CA GLY A 241 -1.28 -1.01 -8.76
C GLY A 241 -1.63 0.34 -9.39
N GLY A 242 -2.24 1.24 -8.63
CA GLY A 242 -2.62 2.59 -8.97
C GLY A 242 -3.99 2.75 -9.62
N GLU A 243 -4.58 1.67 -10.15
CA GLU A 243 -5.74 1.78 -11.06
C GLU A 243 -6.81 0.69 -10.89
N TRP A 244 -6.51 -0.41 -10.20
CA TRP A 244 -7.44 -1.54 -10.07
C TRP A 244 -8.16 -1.54 -8.72
N ILE A 245 -9.46 -1.85 -8.75
CA ILE A 245 -10.34 -2.03 -7.59
C ILE A 245 -10.94 -3.44 -7.68
N PHE A 246 -10.33 -4.40 -7.01
CA PHE A 246 -10.78 -5.80 -7.07
C PHE A 246 -12.14 -6.02 -6.41
N ASP A 247 -12.43 -5.28 -5.32
CA ASP A 247 -13.73 -5.24 -4.69
C ASP A 247 -14.13 -3.78 -4.43
N SER A 248 -15.32 -3.39 -4.88
CA SER A 248 -15.84 -2.04 -4.61
C SER A 248 -16.20 -1.84 -3.13
N ASN A 249 -16.47 -2.93 -2.42
CA ASN A 249 -16.87 -2.95 -1.01
C ASN A 249 -15.70 -3.00 -0.04
N THR A 250 -14.44 -3.12 -0.51
CA THR A 250 -13.25 -3.06 0.36
C THR A 250 -13.32 -1.82 1.25
N GLU A 251 -13.26 -2.05 2.55
CA GLU A 251 -13.10 -1.04 3.61
C GLU A 251 -11.75 -1.28 4.28
N SER A 252 -11.00 -0.21 4.54
CA SER A 252 -9.64 -0.34 5.06
C SER A 252 -9.58 -0.35 6.59
N ASP A 253 -10.72 -0.35 7.28
CA ASP A 253 -10.81 -0.13 8.72
C ASP A 253 -11.92 -0.94 9.42
N ASP A 254 -12.37 -2.02 8.78
CA ASP A 254 -13.45 -2.92 9.24
C ASP A 254 -12.94 -4.18 9.99
N GLY A 255 -11.62 -4.37 10.04
CA GLY A 255 -10.95 -5.50 10.66
C GLY A 255 -10.79 -6.71 9.75
N LEU A 256 -11.04 -6.57 8.44
CA LEU A 256 -11.01 -7.66 7.46
C LEU A 256 -10.08 -7.34 6.29
N PHE A 257 -9.55 -8.37 5.63
CA PHE A 257 -8.90 -8.28 4.33
C PHE A 257 -9.62 -9.14 3.29
N GLU A 258 -9.42 -8.82 2.01
CA GLU A 258 -9.91 -9.62 0.88
C GLU A 258 -8.83 -10.51 0.28
N LEU A 259 -9.07 -11.83 0.23
CA LEU A 259 -8.30 -12.78 -0.54
C LEU A 259 -8.89 -12.94 -1.96
N VAL A 260 -8.10 -12.57 -2.95
CA VAL A 260 -8.42 -12.62 -4.39
C VAL A 260 -7.60 -13.73 -5.05
N PRO A 261 -8.18 -14.90 -5.34
CA PRO A 261 -7.49 -15.95 -6.08
C PRO A 261 -7.43 -15.60 -7.58
N VAL A 262 -6.34 -15.98 -8.24
CA VAL A 262 -6.16 -15.84 -9.69
C VAL A 262 -5.79 -17.20 -10.26
N THR A 263 -6.73 -17.87 -10.92
CA THR A 263 -6.57 -19.28 -11.34
C THR A 263 -5.82 -19.44 -12.66
N GLY A 264 -5.76 -18.40 -13.50
CA GLY A 264 -5.06 -18.49 -14.78
C GLY A 264 -5.05 -17.18 -15.56
N ARG A 265 -4.38 -17.18 -16.71
CA ARG A 265 -4.17 -15.97 -17.52
C ARG A 265 -5.47 -15.33 -18.03
N ARG A 266 -6.49 -16.15 -18.32
CA ARG A 266 -7.82 -15.65 -18.72
C ARG A 266 -8.52 -14.93 -17.58
N ASP A 267 -8.52 -15.55 -16.39
CA ASP A 267 -9.05 -14.95 -15.17
C ASP A 267 -8.28 -13.68 -14.80
N PHE A 268 -6.94 -13.73 -14.80
CA PHE A 268 -6.09 -12.55 -14.62
C PHE A 268 -6.44 -11.42 -15.60
N GLY A 269 -6.51 -11.71 -16.91
CA GLY A 269 -6.88 -10.71 -17.90
C GLY A 269 -8.29 -10.14 -17.70
N ALA A 270 -9.27 -10.98 -17.34
CA ALA A 270 -10.62 -10.53 -17.01
C ALA A 270 -10.63 -9.61 -15.79
N LYS A 271 -9.93 -9.98 -14.71
CA LYS A 271 -9.77 -9.12 -13.52
C LYS A 271 -9.11 -7.80 -13.90
N MET A 272 -7.97 -7.81 -14.59
CA MET A 272 -7.25 -6.58 -14.98
C MET A 272 -8.05 -5.63 -15.89
N ILE A 273 -9.02 -6.13 -16.66
CA ILE A 273 -9.91 -5.30 -17.48
C ILE A 273 -11.12 -4.85 -16.66
N GLY A 274 -11.81 -5.78 -16.02
CA GLY A 274 -13.08 -5.54 -15.33
C GLY A 274 -12.97 -4.73 -14.04
N THR A 275 -11.80 -4.74 -13.40
CA THR A 275 -11.56 -4.03 -12.13
C THR A 275 -10.85 -2.69 -12.31
N LEU A 276 -10.56 -2.28 -13.55
CA LEU A 276 -9.94 -0.99 -13.79
C LEU A 276 -10.93 0.13 -13.43
N ARG A 277 -10.54 1.05 -12.53
CA ARG A 277 -11.42 2.07 -11.93
C ARG A 277 -12.13 2.97 -12.94
N ARG A 278 -11.57 3.13 -14.15
CA ARG A 278 -12.14 3.94 -15.24
C ARG A 278 -12.60 3.09 -16.43
N SER A 279 -12.75 1.77 -16.24
CA SER A 279 -13.22 0.88 -17.29
C SER A 279 -14.68 1.19 -17.66
N PRO A 280 -15.03 1.21 -18.95
CA PRO A 280 -16.42 1.23 -19.38
C PRO A 280 -17.10 -0.15 -19.25
N VAL A 281 -16.35 -1.20 -18.91
CA VAL A 281 -16.80 -2.60 -18.82
C VAL A 281 -16.43 -3.14 -17.44
N GLY A 282 -17.43 -3.51 -16.63
CA GLY A 282 -17.24 -4.08 -15.30
C GLY A 282 -16.99 -5.58 -15.32
N VAL A 283 -16.65 -6.15 -14.16
CA VAL A 283 -16.50 -7.61 -13.98
C VAL A 283 -17.82 -8.34 -14.29
N GLU A 284 -18.96 -7.75 -13.94
CA GLU A 284 -20.29 -8.30 -14.25
C GLU A 284 -20.56 -8.38 -15.76
N ASP A 285 -20.16 -7.36 -16.54
CA ASP A 285 -20.28 -7.36 -18.00
C ASP A 285 -19.40 -8.45 -18.64
N LEU A 286 -18.21 -8.69 -18.07
CA LEU A 286 -17.32 -9.76 -18.51
C LEU A 286 -17.88 -11.14 -18.16
N SER A 287 -18.62 -11.28 -17.06
CA SER A 287 -19.29 -12.54 -16.72
C SER A 287 -20.33 -12.95 -17.78
N LEU A 288 -21.03 -11.97 -18.38
CA LEU A 288 -21.94 -12.20 -19.51
C LEU A 288 -21.21 -12.68 -20.77
N LEU A 289 -19.91 -12.39 -20.91
CA LEU A 289 -19.04 -12.87 -21.98
C LEU A 289 -18.35 -14.21 -21.66
N GLY A 290 -18.74 -14.86 -20.56
CA GLY A 290 -18.23 -16.18 -20.16
C GLY A 290 -16.95 -16.14 -19.33
N PHE A 291 -16.56 -14.99 -18.79
CA PHE A 291 -15.46 -14.87 -17.83
C PHE A 291 -15.99 -15.07 -16.40
N SER A 292 -15.75 -16.26 -15.82
CA SER A 292 -16.07 -16.50 -14.40
C SER A 292 -15.07 -15.78 -13.50
N HIS A 293 -15.58 -15.10 -12.47
CA HIS A 293 -14.77 -14.47 -11.42
C HIS A 293 -15.32 -14.93 -10.08
N ASP A 294 -14.47 -15.56 -9.26
CA ASP A 294 -14.83 -15.85 -7.88
C ASP A 294 -14.76 -14.56 -7.07
N ALA A 295 -15.83 -14.28 -6.34
CA ALA A 295 -15.87 -13.15 -5.40
C ALA A 295 -14.70 -13.28 -4.40
N PRO A 296 -14.10 -12.16 -3.97
CA PRO A 296 -13.09 -12.18 -2.93
C PRO A 296 -13.62 -12.82 -1.65
N MET A 297 -12.74 -13.53 -0.93
CA MET A 297 -13.05 -14.09 0.38
C MET A 297 -12.54 -13.15 1.46
N THR A 298 -13.39 -12.78 2.40
CA THR A 298 -13.03 -11.86 3.49
C THR A 298 -12.66 -12.62 4.77
N GLY A 299 -11.75 -12.06 5.55
CA GLY A 299 -11.44 -12.58 6.89
C GLY A 299 -10.42 -11.76 7.65
N ALA A 300 -10.30 -12.02 8.95
CA ALA A 300 -9.34 -11.37 9.84
C ALA A 300 -8.05 -12.18 10.01
N LYS A 301 -8.10 -13.49 9.79
CA LYS A 301 -6.97 -14.42 9.93
C LYS A 301 -6.87 -15.35 8.74
N PHE A 302 -5.68 -15.43 8.17
CA PHE A 302 -5.37 -16.28 7.03
C PHE A 302 -4.19 -17.19 7.36
N ASP A 303 -4.38 -18.48 7.13
CA ASP A 303 -3.31 -19.49 7.13
C ASP A 303 -3.23 -20.09 5.73
N LEU A 304 -2.16 -19.79 5.01
CA LEU A 304 -2.01 -20.10 3.59
C LEU A 304 -0.90 -21.13 3.40
N ASP A 305 -1.27 -22.39 3.17
CA ASP A 305 -0.35 -23.50 2.91
C ASP A 305 -0.17 -23.68 1.39
N VAL A 306 1.06 -23.47 0.91
CA VAL A 306 1.42 -23.43 -0.51
C VAL A 306 2.14 -24.71 -0.92
N ARG A 307 1.63 -25.36 -1.98
CA ARG A 307 2.22 -26.57 -2.56
C ARG A 307 2.68 -26.29 -4.00
N ALA A 308 4.00 -26.22 -4.18
CA ALA A 308 4.63 -26.08 -5.49
C ALA A 308 6.11 -26.51 -5.45
N THR A 309 6.70 -26.78 -6.61
CA THR A 309 8.14 -26.96 -6.76
C THR A 309 8.60 -26.38 -8.10
N PRO A 310 9.37 -25.28 -8.12
CA PRO A 310 9.81 -24.48 -6.96
C PRO A 310 8.64 -23.75 -6.27
N LEU A 311 8.88 -23.27 -5.04
CA LEU A 311 7.92 -22.40 -4.35
C LEU A 311 7.79 -21.06 -5.10
N PRO A 312 6.57 -20.51 -5.24
CA PRO A 312 6.36 -19.20 -5.84
C PRO A 312 7.01 -18.09 -5.02
N ALA A 313 7.40 -17.00 -5.70
CA ALA A 313 7.82 -15.77 -5.05
C ALA A 313 6.64 -15.14 -4.28
N ALA A 314 6.94 -14.36 -3.24
CA ALA A 314 5.97 -13.59 -2.48
C ALA A 314 6.39 -12.12 -2.41
N GLN A 315 5.43 -11.23 -2.19
CA GLN A 315 5.67 -9.79 -2.02
C GLN A 315 4.68 -9.18 -1.02
N CYS A 316 5.06 -8.09 -0.39
CA CYS A 316 4.14 -7.21 0.31
C CYS A 316 4.40 -5.74 -0.04
N ASP A 317 3.34 -4.97 -0.27
CA ASP A 317 3.38 -3.54 -0.60
C ASP A 317 4.38 -3.17 -1.72
N GLY A 318 4.61 -4.09 -2.67
CA GLY A 318 5.55 -3.93 -3.77
C GLY A 318 7.02 -4.28 -3.46
N GLU A 319 7.31 -4.80 -2.27
CA GLU A 319 8.62 -5.32 -1.85
C GLU A 319 8.67 -6.85 -1.92
N GLU A 320 9.78 -7.38 -2.44
CA GLU A 320 9.99 -8.83 -2.58
C GLU A 320 10.28 -9.48 -1.23
N LEU A 321 9.66 -10.64 -0.98
CA LEU A 321 9.81 -11.42 0.25
C LEU A 321 10.39 -12.80 -0.05
N PRO A 322 11.04 -13.46 0.93
CA PRO A 322 11.50 -14.82 0.74
C PRO A 322 10.33 -15.79 0.55
N ALA A 323 10.49 -16.75 -0.37
CA ALA A 323 9.49 -17.78 -0.62
C ALA A 323 9.38 -18.79 0.53
N GLY A 324 8.16 -18.96 1.05
CA GLY A 324 7.77 -19.92 2.08
C GLY A 324 6.82 -20.99 1.55
N ASP A 325 6.62 -22.05 2.34
CA ASP A 325 5.57 -23.05 2.10
C ASP A 325 4.31 -22.79 2.94
N ARG A 326 4.38 -21.86 3.90
CA ARG A 326 3.23 -21.42 4.69
C ARG A 326 3.32 -19.93 5.04
N TYR A 327 2.18 -19.24 4.98
CA TYR A 327 2.07 -17.81 5.29
C TYR A 327 0.92 -17.58 6.25
N ARG A 328 1.20 -16.92 7.38
CA ARG A 328 0.18 -16.56 8.38
C ARG A 328 -0.01 -15.06 8.38
N ILE A 329 -1.24 -14.62 8.21
CA ILE A 329 -1.64 -13.22 8.18
C ILE A 329 -2.69 -12.98 9.26
N GLU A 330 -2.50 -11.93 10.05
CA GLU A 330 -3.49 -11.45 11.00
C GLU A 330 -3.72 -9.94 10.80
N VAL A 331 -4.99 -9.55 10.73
CA VAL A 331 -5.40 -8.14 10.69
C VAL A 331 -5.23 -7.50 12.06
N VAL A 332 -4.62 -6.32 12.09
CA VAL A 332 -4.57 -5.43 13.25
C VAL A 332 -5.54 -4.29 13.00
N PRO A 333 -6.75 -4.34 13.60
CA PRO A 333 -7.80 -3.40 13.24
C PRO A 333 -7.45 -1.97 13.68
N ARG A 334 -7.65 -1.00 12.78
CA ARG A 334 -7.52 0.44 12.99
C ARG A 334 -6.18 0.85 13.60
N ALA A 335 -5.13 0.10 13.29
CA ALA A 335 -3.84 0.22 13.94
C ALA A 335 -3.04 1.43 13.44
N LEU A 336 -3.29 1.87 12.21
CA LEU A 336 -2.75 3.09 11.64
C LEU A 336 -3.84 4.18 11.58
N ARG A 337 -3.45 5.44 11.77
CA ARG A 337 -4.38 6.58 11.71
C ARG A 337 -3.94 7.56 10.63
N LEU A 338 -4.81 7.78 9.66
CA LEU A 338 -4.50 8.50 8.43
C LEU A 338 -5.33 9.77 8.32
N ILE A 339 -4.68 10.89 7.95
CA ILE A 339 -5.38 12.14 7.67
C ILE A 339 -5.95 12.09 6.24
N VAL A 340 -7.26 12.30 6.13
CA VAL A 340 -8.02 12.10 4.87
C VAL A 340 -8.96 13.28 4.58
N PRO A 341 -9.41 13.44 3.33
CA PRO A 341 -10.43 14.43 3.00
C PRO A 341 -11.73 14.16 3.78
N ARG A 342 -12.47 15.22 4.11
CA ARG A 342 -13.70 15.10 4.92
C ARG A 342 -14.76 14.20 4.28
N GLU A 343 -14.81 14.15 2.95
CA GLU A 343 -15.70 13.27 2.19
C GLU A 343 -15.38 11.77 2.34
N HIS A 344 -14.21 11.41 2.89
CA HIS A 344 -13.81 10.02 3.18
C HIS A 344 -14.07 9.62 4.63
N ILE A 345 -14.60 10.51 5.47
CA ILE A 345 -15.02 10.17 6.82
C ILE A 345 -16.43 9.60 6.73
N ASP A 346 -16.64 8.37 7.21
CA ASP A 346 -17.98 7.89 7.52
C ASP A 346 -18.53 8.70 8.72
N PRO A 347 -19.65 9.43 8.57
CA PRO A 347 -20.27 10.17 9.68
C PRO A 347 -20.59 9.31 10.91
N ALA A 348 -20.71 7.98 10.75
CA ALA A 348 -20.94 7.04 11.85
C ALA A 348 -19.66 6.63 12.60
N ASN A 349 -18.47 6.83 12.01
CA ASN A 349 -17.17 6.40 12.54
C ASN A 349 -16.21 7.59 12.80
N VAL A 350 -16.73 8.80 13.02
CA VAL A 350 -15.89 9.96 13.36
C VAL A 350 -15.16 9.69 14.69
N ASP A 351 -13.86 9.45 14.62
CA ASP A 351 -12.99 9.42 15.81
C ASP A 351 -12.86 10.85 16.34
N THR A 352 -13.81 11.22 17.20
CA THR A 352 -13.80 12.48 17.96
C THR A 352 -12.96 12.36 19.23
N SER A 353 -12.49 11.17 19.56
CA SER A 353 -11.60 10.93 20.68
C SER A 353 -10.18 11.40 20.33
N GLY A 354 -9.60 12.24 21.19
CA GLY A 354 -8.15 12.33 21.27
C GLY A 354 -7.53 10.94 21.59
N PRO A 355 -6.19 10.83 21.66
CA PRO A 355 -5.51 9.54 21.80
C PRO A 355 -6.12 8.65 22.90
N LEU A 356 -6.22 7.35 22.60
CA LEU A 356 -6.75 6.34 23.52
C LEU A 356 -6.02 6.40 24.88
N PRO A 357 -6.73 6.28 26.01
CA PRO A 357 -6.11 6.31 27.32
C PRO A 357 -5.10 5.16 27.44
N ARG A 358 -3.92 5.48 27.99
CA ARG A 358 -2.83 4.51 28.25
C ARG A 358 -3.39 3.29 28.97
N GLN A 359 -3.25 2.11 28.37
CA GLN A 359 -3.39 0.87 29.13
C GLN A 359 -2.17 0.77 30.06
N SER A 360 -2.43 0.77 31.35
CA SER A 360 -1.47 0.68 32.46
C SER A 360 -0.78 -0.67 32.54
#